data_AF-X1KMN2-F1
#
_entry.id   AF-X1KMN2-F1
#
_cell.length_a   1.000
_cell.length_b   1.000
_cell.length_c   1.000
_cell.angle_alpha   90.00
_cell.angle_beta   90.00
_cell.angle_gamma   90.00
#
_symmetry.space_group_name_H-M   'P 1'
#
loop_
_entity.id
_entity.type
_entity.pdbx_description
1 polymer ?
#
loop_
_entity_poly.entity_id
_entity_poly.type
_entity_poly.pdbx_seq_one_letter_code
_entity_poly.pdbx_strand_id
1 'polypeptide(L)' 'MMTHRRLKADLHLHTSEDPEDKVRYSARQLIDYASQKGFDVLAITNHNFYTYNDYLRDYAASKGILLIPGIELSV' A
#
# COMPACT_ATOMS: atom_id res chain seq x y z
N MET A 1 13.99 17.19 -24.02
CA MET A 1 14.35 15.94 -23.33
C MET A 1 13.23 15.61 -22.36
N MET A 2 12.58 14.45 -22.47
CA MET A 2 11.63 14.00 -21.44
C MET A 2 12.44 13.58 -20.21
N THR A 3 12.22 14.26 -19.09
CA THR A 3 12.79 13.84 -17.81
C THR A 3 11.88 12.79 -17.21
N HIS A 4 12.37 11.55 -17.08
CA HIS A 4 11.62 10.51 -16.38
C HIS A 4 11.70 10.78 -14.88
N ARG A 5 10.53 11.02 -14.26
CA ARG A 5 10.40 11.13 -12.81
C ARG A 5 10.64 9.76 -12.17
N ARG A 6 11.56 9.68 -11.20
CA ARG A 6 11.73 8.47 -10.37
C ARG A 6 10.53 8.35 -9.42
N LEU A 7 9.98 7.15 -9.30
CA LEU A 7 8.92 6.83 -8.37
C LEU A 7 9.51 6.29 -7.08
N LYS A 8 9.03 6.79 -5.94
CA LYS A 8 9.32 6.21 -4.64
C LYS A 8 8.23 5.17 -4.32
N ALA A 9 8.62 3.91 -4.21
CA ALA A 9 7.68 2.81 -4.05
C ALA A 9 8.07 1.91 -2.88
N ASP A 10 7.06 1.28 -2.28
CA ASP A 10 7.23 0.12 -1.40
C ASP A 10 6.18 -0.92 -1.77
N LEU A 11 6.62 -2.15 -2.00
CA LEU A 11 5.82 -3.21 -2.64
C LEU A 11 5.63 -4.44 -1.73
N HIS A 12 6.07 -4.36 -0.48
CA HIS A 12 5.89 -5.44 0.51
C HIS A 12 5.59 -4.83 1.87
N LEU A 13 4.30 -4.63 2.17
CA LEU A 13 3.84 -3.97 3.39
C LEU A 13 2.68 -4.73 4.00
N HIS A 14 2.71 -4.86 5.33
CA HIS A 14 1.66 -5.47 6.12
C HIS A 14 0.86 -4.40 6.87
N THR A 15 -0.38 -4.70 7.20
CA THR A 15 -1.30 -3.81 7.91
C THR A 15 -2.07 -4.59 8.97
N SER A 16 -2.83 -3.91 9.83
CA SER A 16 -3.60 -4.55 10.91
C SER A 16 -4.69 -5.53 10.42
N GLU A 17 -4.98 -5.49 9.13
CA GLU A 17 -5.86 -6.42 8.42
C GLU A 17 -5.18 -7.77 8.13
N ASP A 18 -3.88 -7.88 8.40
CA ASP A 18 -3.15 -9.15 8.34
C ASP A 18 -3.66 -10.13 9.42
N PRO A 19 -4.10 -11.34 9.04
CA PRO A 19 -4.61 -12.31 10.00
C PRO A 19 -3.50 -13.04 10.78
N GLU A 20 -2.27 -13.00 10.31
CA GLU A 20 -1.12 -13.71 10.89
C GLU A 20 -0.24 -12.77 11.72
N ASP A 21 -0.14 -11.51 11.31
CA ASP A 21 0.79 -10.53 11.90
C ASP A 21 0.11 -9.41 12.71
N LYS A 22 0.72 -9.03 13.84
CA LYS A 22 0.20 -7.98 14.73
C LYS A 22 0.73 -6.60 14.38
N VAL A 23 0.21 -6.02 13.29
CA VAL A 23 0.54 -4.66 12.87
C VAL A 23 -0.36 -3.64 13.57
N ARG A 24 0.21 -2.51 14.00
CA ARG A 24 -0.48 -1.49 14.83
C ARG A 24 -1.28 -0.47 14.03
N TYR A 25 -1.18 -0.49 12.71
CA TYR A 25 -1.76 0.50 11.83
C TYR A 25 -2.56 -0.17 10.71
N SER A 26 -3.69 0.45 10.34
CA SER A 26 -4.53 -0.03 9.24
C SER A 26 -3.95 0.32 7.88
N ALA A 27 -4.49 -0.30 6.84
CA ALA A 27 -4.22 0.06 5.45
C ALA A 27 -4.40 1.56 5.19
N ARG A 28 -5.45 2.15 5.77
CA ARG A 28 -5.74 3.58 5.65
C ARG A 28 -4.66 4.45 6.31
N GLN A 29 -4.21 4.08 7.51
CA GLN A 29 -3.16 4.80 8.24
C GLN A 29 -1.80 4.67 7.54
N LEU A 30 -1.51 3.49 6.97
CA LEU A 30 -0.33 3.28 6.14
C LEU A 30 -0.31 4.22 4.93
N ILE A 31 -1.43 4.33 4.20
CA ILE A 31 -1.59 5.24 3.06
C ILE A 31 -1.36 6.70 3.49
N ASP A 32 -1.95 7.13 4.61
CA ASP A 32 -1.76 8.50 5.13
C ASP A 32 -0.29 8.79 5.45
N TYR A 33 0.39 7.84 6.10
CA TYR A 33 1.80 8.00 6.45
C TYR A 33 2.70 8.02 5.22
N ALA A 34 2.49 7.11 4.28
CA ALA A 34 3.25 7.03 3.04
C ALA A 34 3.10 8.31 2.19
N SER A 35 1.89 8.88 2.15
CA SER A 35 1.64 10.14 1.45
C SER A 35 2.45 11.28 2.07
N GLN A 36 2.46 11.38 3.40
CA GLN A 36 3.31 12.34 4.13
C GLN A 36 4.81 12.13 3.89
N LYS A 37 5.23 10.90 3.59
CA LYS A 37 6.62 10.55 3.26
C LYS A 37 6.96 10.65 1.77
N GLY A 38 6.02 11.12 0.95
CA GLY A 38 6.21 11.34 -0.48
C GLY A 38 6.41 10.04 -1.29
N PHE A 39 5.75 8.96 -0.89
CA PHE A 39 5.65 7.77 -1.73
C PHE A 39 4.69 8.00 -2.90
N ASP A 40 5.00 7.39 -4.03
CA ASP A 40 4.21 7.45 -5.26
C ASP A 40 3.40 6.17 -5.50
N VAL A 41 3.92 5.02 -5.05
CA VAL A 41 3.33 3.69 -5.29
C VAL A 41 3.42 2.85 -4.02
N LEU A 42 2.34 2.14 -3.69
CA LEU A 42 2.30 1.16 -2.60
C LEU A 42 1.67 -0.15 -3.05
N ALA A 43 2.08 -1.25 -2.43
CA ALA A 43 1.32 -2.50 -2.38
C ALA A 43 1.10 -2.92 -0.92
N ILE A 44 -0.10 -3.42 -0.60
CA ILE A 44 -0.37 -4.09 0.68
C ILE A 44 -0.38 -5.59 0.40
N THR A 45 0.43 -6.33 1.13
CA THR A 45 0.75 -7.75 0.88
C THR A 45 0.62 -8.57 2.16
N ASN A 46 -0.51 -8.43 2.86
CA ASN A 46 -0.78 -9.23 4.06
C ASN A 46 -0.69 -10.74 3.79
N HIS A 47 -0.32 -11.51 4.82
CA HIS A 47 -0.16 -12.96 4.72
C HIS A 47 -1.49 -13.64 4.37
N ASN A 48 -1.51 -14.32 3.23
CA ASN A 48 -2.64 -15.10 2.72
C ASN A 48 -3.99 -14.34 2.72
N PHE A 49 -3.95 -13.01 2.73
CA PHE A 49 -5.14 -12.18 2.88
C PHE A 49 -5.10 -10.96 1.96
N TYR A 50 -6.07 -10.91 1.04
CA TYR A 50 -6.14 -9.88 0.02
C TYR A 50 -6.72 -8.57 0.58
N THR A 51 -5.88 -7.55 0.72
CA THR A 51 -6.26 -6.24 1.29
C THR A 51 -6.25 -5.15 0.21
N TYR A 52 -7.25 -5.21 -0.66
CA TYR A 52 -7.47 -4.22 -1.72
C TYR A 52 -8.95 -4.17 -2.10
N ASN A 53 -9.51 -2.97 -2.24
CA ASN A 53 -10.88 -2.72 -2.70
C ASN A 53 -10.99 -1.32 -3.31
N ASP A 54 -12.15 -1.01 -3.91
CA ASP A 54 -12.42 0.29 -4.54
C ASP A 54 -12.19 1.46 -3.58
N TYR A 55 -12.60 1.31 -2.32
CA TYR A 55 -12.40 2.32 -1.29
C TYR A 55 -10.92 2.63 -1.05
N LEU A 56 -10.07 1.61 -0.86
CA LEU A 56 -8.64 1.79 -0.62
C LEU A 56 -7.92 2.35 -1.85
N ARG A 57 -8.30 1.88 -3.05
CA ARG A 57 -7.79 2.42 -4.32
C ARG A 57 -8.07 3.92 -4.43
N ASP A 58 -9.33 4.31 -4.26
CA ASP A 58 -9.75 5.71 -4.42
C ASP A 58 -9.19 6.59 -3.30
N TYR A 59 -9.06 6.05 -2.08
CA TYR A 59 -8.42 6.75 -0.97
C TYR A 59 -6.93 7.01 -1.23
N ALA A 60 -6.17 6.00 -1.67
CA ALA A 60 -4.77 6.16 -2.04
C ALA A 60 -4.59 7.18 -3.17
N ALA A 61 -5.44 7.09 -4.20
CA ALA A 61 -5.43 8.04 -5.32
C ALA A 61 -5.66 9.48 -4.84
N SER A 62 -6.61 9.70 -3.92
CA SER A 62 -6.85 11.01 -3.30
C SER A 62 -5.66 11.55 -2.51
N LYS A 63 -4.71 10.68 -2.14
CA LYS A 63 -3.47 10.98 -1.41
C LYS A 63 -2.24 11.05 -2.32
N GLY A 64 -2.43 10.98 -3.63
CA GLY A 64 -1.37 11.01 -4.63
C GLY A 64 -0.58 9.70 -4.76
N ILE A 65 -1.12 8.58 -4.26
CA ILE A 65 -0.48 7.27 -4.28
C ILE A 65 -1.23 6.35 -5.25
N LEU A 66 -0.49 5.69 -6.13
CA LEU A 66 -0.98 4.52 -6.85
C LEU A 66 -0.91 3.30 -5.92
N LEU A 67 -2.07 2.81 -5.47
CA LEU A 67 -2.15 1.53 -4.78
C LEU A 67 -2.30 0.40 -5.80
N ILE A 68 -1.36 -0.55 -5.79
CA ILE A 68 -1.44 -1.76 -6.59
C ILE A 68 -1.87 -2.96 -5.72
N PRO A 69 -2.68 -3.89 -6.25
CA PRO A 69 -3.09 -5.08 -5.51
C PRO A 69 -1.91 -6.04 -5.29
N GLY A 70 -1.88 -6.68 -4.12
CA GLY A 70 -0.85 -7.65 -3.74
C GLY A 70 -1.32 -8.59 -2.63
N ILE A 71 -0.56 -9.67 -2.43
CA ILE A 71 -0.75 -10.68 -1.36
C ILE A 71 0.57 -11.41 -1.16
N GLU A 72 0.95 -11.70 0.09
CA GLU A 72 2.05 -12.62 0.39
C GLU A 72 1.47 -14.03 0.57
N LEU A 73 1.72 -14.92 -0.40
CA LEU A 73 1.18 -16.29 -0.39
C LEU A 73 2.18 -17.27 0.21
N SER A 74 1.69 -18.18 1.04
CA SER A 74 2.42 -19.40 1.42
C SER A 74 2.36 -20.44 0.29
N VAL A 75 3.50 -21.05 -0.06
CA VAL A 75 3.65 -22.02 -1.17
C VAL A 75 4.21 -23.36 -0.71
#